data_AF-A0A7Y2P9X8-F1
#
_entry.id   AF-A0A7Y2P9X8-F1
#
_cell.length_a   1.000
_cell.length_b   1.000
_cell.length_c   1.000
_cell.angle_alpha   90.00
_cell.angle_beta   90.00
_cell.angle_gamma   90.00
#
_symmetry.space_group_name_H-M   'P 1'
#
loop_
_entity.id
_entity.type
_entity.pdbx_description
1 polymer ?
#
loop_
_entity_poly.entity_id
_entity_poly.type
_entity_poly.pdbx_seq_one_letter_code
_entity_poly.pdbx_strand_id
1 'polypeptide(L)'
;MKRWGVRFSVLAVLCTMLFLPVAVSAQGFLGTATPVEYPEGLVHTVVKGDTLWDLSERYLGSPWLWPDLWERNRFLSNPHYIYPGISVVVYPPPPREYGWEFKEPVPAPEGETVVTTEGQAAPAMAPAMEASPERATLQISPEEFVRAGEFTPDRPKGIGRIVGGWEDKNAFSETDKVYLSLDKEIPEGQILGVYRVRGRVKSRTARPVSGYVRFLVGILQVTEKKDGQATAVVRKSFADLGREDLIREEIPSYSPVYLKEGKSGVEAFVIAGRYPKVALSTDDFVYLDRGTDAGVAVGDIYRIYDTRGGSTWYGKDEIKVEHIPVGKAVIVRVLSGSATAYVTHSTQDISVGAIAQPASAEPR
;
A
#
# COMPACT_ATOMS: atom_id res chain seq x y z
N MET A 1 -80.33 -5.50 36.47
CA MET A 1 -80.44 -6.91 36.91
C MET A 1 -79.34 -7.66 36.14
N LYS A 2 -78.29 -8.27 36.72
CA LYS A 2 -78.23 -9.47 37.61
C LYS A 2 -78.95 -10.66 36.93
N ARG A 3 -78.38 -11.85 36.68
CA ARG A 3 -77.25 -12.63 37.29
C ARG A 3 -76.48 -13.39 36.16
N TRP A 4 -75.19 -13.73 36.21
CA TRP A 4 -74.55 -14.84 36.99
C TRP A 4 -75.31 -16.18 36.83
N GLY A 5 -74.77 -17.30 36.33
CA GLY A 5 -73.39 -17.70 36.02
C GLY A 5 -72.99 -18.92 36.86
N VAL A 6 -72.70 -20.08 36.25
CA VAL A 6 -72.20 -21.29 36.95
C VAL A 6 -71.20 -22.06 36.06
N ARG A 7 -70.08 -22.47 36.66
CA ARG A 7 -69.12 -23.46 36.15
C ARG A 7 -69.38 -24.79 36.84
N PHE A 8 -69.07 -25.92 36.21
CA PHE A 8 -68.69 -27.13 36.94
C PHE A 8 -67.54 -27.88 36.25
N SER A 9 -66.78 -28.60 37.07
CA SER A 9 -65.45 -29.13 36.75
C SER A 9 -65.35 -30.63 37.09
N VAL A 10 -64.16 -31.21 36.83
CA VAL A 10 -63.54 -32.39 37.51
C VAL A 10 -63.53 -33.74 36.76
N LEU A 11 -62.28 -34.13 36.42
CA LEU A 11 -61.62 -35.45 36.31
C LEU A 11 -62.41 -36.77 36.33
N ALA A 12 -62.08 -37.67 35.39
CA ALA A 12 -61.57 -39.04 35.61
C ALA A 12 -61.22 -39.72 34.25
N VAL A 13 -60.50 -40.85 34.14
CA VAL A 13 -59.12 -41.21 34.57
C VAL A 13 -58.70 -42.51 33.83
N LEU A 14 -57.45 -42.64 33.35
CA LEU A 14 -56.71 -43.88 32.88
C LEU A 14 -57.47 -44.91 31.99
N CYS A 15 -57.00 -45.38 30.83
CA CYS A 15 -55.78 -46.13 30.45
C CYS A 15 -55.99 -46.56 28.95
N THR A 16 -55.04 -46.94 28.08
CA THR A 16 -53.60 -47.28 28.17
C THR A 16 -53.01 -47.29 26.75
N MET A 17 -51.74 -46.90 26.59
CA MET A 17 -50.80 -47.34 25.52
C MET A 17 -51.14 -46.97 24.05
N LEU A 18 -50.20 -46.65 23.15
CA LEU A 18 -48.81 -47.12 23.00
C LEU A 18 -47.86 -46.06 22.35
N PHE A 19 -46.56 -46.38 22.39
CA PHE A 19 -45.44 -45.93 21.54
C PHE A 19 -44.69 -44.60 21.78
N LEU A 20 -43.70 -44.74 22.68
CA LEU A 20 -42.27 -44.38 22.58
C LEU A 20 -41.80 -42.91 22.78
N PRO A 21 -40.65 -42.70 23.47
CA PRO A 21 -40.08 -41.38 23.73
C PRO A 21 -39.00 -40.99 22.71
N VAL A 22 -38.89 -39.69 22.42
CA VAL A 22 -37.67 -39.09 21.88
C VAL A 22 -37.17 -38.06 22.88
N ALA A 23 -35.95 -38.26 23.38
CA ALA A 23 -35.34 -37.38 24.36
C ALA A 23 -35.01 -36.02 23.74
N VAL A 24 -35.45 -34.94 24.39
CA VAL A 24 -35.00 -33.58 24.07
C VAL A 24 -33.63 -33.38 24.72
N SER A 25 -32.58 -33.78 24.01
CA SER A 25 -31.19 -33.53 24.42
C SER A 25 -30.84 -32.06 24.20
N ALA A 26 -30.72 -31.29 25.28
CA ALA A 26 -30.03 -30.01 25.24
C ALA A 26 -28.53 -30.27 25.03
N GLN A 27 -28.00 -29.92 23.86
CA GLN A 27 -26.56 -29.90 23.60
C GLN A 27 -26.13 -28.48 23.21
N GLY A 28 -24.98 -28.07 23.74
CA GLY A 28 -24.55 -26.68 23.74
C GLY A 28 -24.16 -26.16 22.36
N PHE A 29 -24.40 -24.86 22.17
CA PHE A 29 -23.92 -24.10 21.03
C PHE A 29 -22.39 -23.90 21.15
N LEU A 30 -21.61 -24.90 20.72
CA LEU A 30 -20.23 -24.66 20.31
C LEU A 30 -20.25 -24.35 18.82
N GLY A 31 -19.94 -23.09 18.48
CA GLY A 31 -19.89 -22.65 17.09
C GLY A 31 -18.76 -23.32 16.34
N THR A 32 -19.07 -24.37 15.57
CA THR A 32 -18.20 -24.79 14.47
C THR A 32 -18.38 -23.80 13.33
N ALA A 33 -17.42 -22.89 13.18
CA ALA A 33 -17.29 -22.10 11.96
C ALA A 33 -17.02 -23.06 10.80
N THR A 34 -18.06 -23.39 10.05
CA THR A 34 -17.93 -24.08 8.76
C THR A 34 -17.10 -23.21 7.83
N PRO A 35 -16.06 -23.75 7.17
CA PRO A 35 -15.42 -23.05 6.06
C PRO A 35 -16.50 -22.72 5.04
N VAL A 36 -16.67 -21.44 4.70
CA VAL A 36 -17.64 -21.06 3.67
C VAL A 36 -17.04 -21.43 2.33
N GLU A 37 -17.50 -22.55 1.80
CA GLU A 37 -17.20 -23.02 0.47
C GLU A 37 -17.96 -22.12 -0.52
N TYR A 38 -17.23 -21.42 -1.40
CA TYR A 38 -17.80 -20.50 -2.39
C TYR A 38 -17.66 -21.05 -3.82
N PRO A 39 -18.51 -21.99 -4.26
CA PRO A 39 -18.65 -22.33 -5.66
C PRO A 39 -19.46 -21.24 -6.38
N GLU A 40 -18.98 -20.84 -7.56
CA GLU A 40 -19.57 -19.82 -8.44
C GLU A 40 -19.48 -18.36 -7.94
N GLY A 41 -19.30 -17.44 -8.88
CA GLY A 41 -18.78 -16.09 -8.60
C GLY A 41 -19.69 -15.23 -7.73
N LEU A 42 -19.23 -14.93 -6.52
CA LEU A 42 -19.97 -14.13 -5.55
C LEU A 42 -19.90 -12.62 -5.85
N VAL A 43 -21.07 -12.01 -6.03
CA VAL A 43 -21.25 -10.56 -6.16
C VAL A 43 -21.99 -10.04 -4.93
N HIS A 44 -21.36 -9.16 -4.15
CA HIS A 44 -21.96 -8.54 -2.98
C HIS A 44 -22.54 -7.17 -3.32
N THR A 45 -23.78 -6.90 -2.93
CA THR A 45 -24.36 -5.55 -3.07
C THR A 45 -24.05 -4.76 -1.80
N VAL A 46 -23.23 -3.72 -1.95
CA VAL A 46 -22.77 -2.84 -0.87
C VAL A 46 -23.97 -2.27 -0.10
N VAL A 47 -23.97 -2.44 1.22
CA VAL A 47 -24.97 -1.86 2.13
C VAL A 47 -24.36 -0.65 2.85
N LYS A 48 -25.21 0.23 3.39
CA LYS A 48 -24.77 1.41 4.16
C LYS A 48 -23.92 1.00 5.36
N GLY A 49 -22.61 1.24 5.26
CA GLY A 49 -21.61 0.94 6.29
C GLY A 49 -20.57 -0.09 5.86
N ASP A 50 -20.76 -0.83 4.75
CA ASP A 50 -19.72 -1.70 4.21
C ASP A 50 -18.57 -0.85 3.62
N THR A 51 -17.32 -1.27 3.85
CA THR A 51 -16.13 -0.76 3.15
C THR A 51 -15.39 -1.90 2.42
N LEU A 52 -14.51 -1.58 1.46
CA LEU A 52 -13.69 -2.63 0.79
C LEU A 52 -12.79 -3.39 1.78
N TRP A 53 -12.46 -2.77 2.91
CA TRP A 53 -11.73 -3.38 4.03
C TRP A 53 -12.58 -4.45 4.72
N ASP A 54 -13.79 -4.11 5.16
CA ASP A 54 -14.72 -5.03 5.85
C ASP A 54 -15.18 -6.15 4.92
N LEU A 55 -15.34 -5.86 3.62
CA LEU A 55 -15.66 -6.87 2.61
C LEU A 55 -14.51 -7.85 2.39
N SER A 56 -13.26 -7.37 2.42
CA SER A 56 -12.09 -8.26 2.30
C SER A 56 -11.86 -9.11 3.55
N GLU A 57 -12.12 -8.56 4.73
CA GLU A 57 -12.15 -9.35 5.97
C GLU A 57 -13.24 -10.43 5.92
N ARG A 58 -14.47 -10.04 5.57
CA ARG A 58 -15.64 -10.94 5.53
C ARG A 58 -15.53 -12.06 4.50
N TYR A 59 -15.00 -11.77 3.31
CA TYR A 59 -15.05 -12.70 2.17
C TYR A 59 -13.70 -13.27 1.74
N LEU A 60 -12.60 -12.54 1.93
CA LEU A 60 -11.24 -13.00 1.61
C LEU A 60 -10.47 -13.46 2.87
N GLY A 61 -11.10 -13.40 4.04
CA GLY A 61 -10.54 -13.83 5.33
C GLY A 61 -9.42 -12.93 5.86
N SER A 62 -9.15 -11.80 5.20
CA SER A 62 -8.11 -10.85 5.58
C SER A 62 -8.48 -9.46 5.08
N PRO A 63 -8.58 -8.45 5.98
CA PRO A 63 -8.87 -7.08 5.56
C PRO A 63 -7.83 -6.52 4.60
N TRP A 64 -6.58 -7.00 4.70
CA TRP A 64 -5.44 -6.56 3.89
C TRP A 64 -5.55 -6.87 2.40
N LEU A 65 -6.50 -7.73 1.99
CA LEU A 65 -6.76 -8.10 0.60
C LEU A 65 -7.72 -7.11 -0.12
N TRP A 66 -8.05 -5.99 0.51
CA TRP A 66 -8.82 -4.91 -0.11
C TRP A 66 -8.21 -4.30 -1.40
N PRO A 67 -6.87 -4.26 -1.61
CA PRO A 67 -6.31 -3.80 -2.88
C PRO A 67 -6.64 -4.79 -4.01
N ASP A 68 -6.54 -6.09 -3.75
CA ASP A 68 -6.86 -7.15 -4.72
C ASP A 68 -8.36 -7.16 -5.05
N LEU A 69 -9.21 -6.91 -4.05
CA LEU A 69 -10.64 -6.72 -4.23
C LEU A 69 -10.92 -5.47 -5.09
N TRP A 70 -10.23 -4.36 -4.87
CA TRP A 70 -10.38 -3.15 -5.68
C TRP A 70 -9.87 -3.33 -7.11
N GLU A 71 -8.76 -4.04 -7.32
CA GLU A 71 -8.21 -4.31 -8.66
C GLU A 71 -9.17 -5.14 -9.52
N ARG A 72 -9.96 -6.03 -8.93
CA ARG A 72 -11.04 -6.75 -9.62
C ARG A 72 -12.25 -5.86 -9.96
N ASN A 73 -12.37 -4.70 -9.32
CA ASN A 73 -13.52 -3.79 -9.40
C ASN A 73 -13.11 -2.39 -9.89
N ARG A 74 -12.27 -2.30 -10.92
CA ARG A 74 -11.78 -1.01 -11.50
C ARG A 74 -12.85 -0.02 -11.95
N PHE A 75 -14.11 -0.42 -12.08
CA PHE A 75 -15.23 0.50 -12.29
C PHE A 75 -15.41 1.48 -11.12
N LEU A 76 -14.95 1.10 -9.91
CA LEU A 76 -14.75 2.00 -8.78
C LEU A 76 -13.50 2.86 -9.02
N SER A 77 -13.67 4.01 -9.67
CA SER A 77 -12.56 4.93 -9.99
C SER A 77 -11.80 5.45 -8.75
N ASN A 78 -12.42 5.38 -7.57
CA ASN A 78 -11.79 5.63 -6.28
C ASN A 78 -12.17 4.49 -5.31
N PRO A 79 -11.20 3.78 -4.69
CA PRO A 79 -11.48 2.70 -3.75
C PRO A 79 -12.25 3.14 -2.48
N HIS A 80 -12.21 4.44 -2.15
CA HIS A 80 -12.90 5.00 -0.99
C HIS A 80 -14.33 5.46 -1.29
N TYR A 81 -14.79 5.41 -2.54
CA TYR A 81 -16.15 5.79 -2.95
C TYR A 81 -16.98 4.55 -3.30
N ILE A 82 -17.18 3.66 -2.33
CA ILE A 82 -18.21 2.63 -2.42
C ILE A 82 -19.48 3.13 -1.72
N TYR A 83 -20.60 3.06 -2.43
CA TYR A 83 -21.89 3.58 -1.98
C TYR A 83 -22.93 2.46 -1.94
N PRO A 84 -23.98 2.59 -1.10
CA PRO A 84 -25.04 1.58 -1.01
C PRO A 84 -25.72 1.34 -2.35
N GLY A 85 -25.91 0.08 -2.72
CA GLY A 85 -26.50 -0.34 -4.00
C GLY A 85 -25.50 -0.59 -5.13
N ILE A 86 -24.19 -0.44 -4.91
CA ILE A 86 -23.17 -0.87 -5.86
C ILE A 86 -22.91 -2.38 -5.72
N SER A 87 -22.90 -3.11 -6.84
CA SER A 87 -22.53 -4.52 -6.91
C SER A 87 -21.01 -4.68 -7.04
N VAL A 88 -20.35 -5.19 -6.00
CA VAL A 88 -18.90 -5.49 -5.97
C VAL A 88 -18.68 -6.97 -6.23
N VAL A 89 -17.85 -7.29 -7.22
CA VAL A 89 -17.44 -8.66 -7.54
C VAL A 89 -16.38 -9.10 -6.54
N VAL A 90 -16.76 -10.00 -5.65
CA VAL A 90 -15.88 -10.49 -4.58
C VAL A 90 -15.07 -11.69 -5.06
N TYR A 91 -15.72 -12.56 -5.84
CA TYR A 91 -15.10 -13.71 -6.51
C TYR A 91 -15.64 -13.78 -7.95
N PRO A 92 -14.80 -13.80 -9.00
CA PRO A 92 -15.28 -13.97 -10.36
C PRO A 92 -15.72 -15.42 -10.59
N PRO A 93 -16.75 -15.71 -11.42
CA PRO A 93 -16.93 -17.05 -11.94
C PRO A 93 -15.71 -17.43 -12.81
N PRO A 94 -15.38 -18.72 -12.97
CA PRO A 94 -14.37 -19.14 -13.94
C PRO A 94 -14.74 -18.60 -15.34
N PRO A 95 -13.75 -18.31 -16.20
CA PRO A 95 -14.01 -17.60 -17.46
C PRO A 95 -15.07 -18.31 -18.30
N ARG A 96 -16.22 -17.67 -18.50
CA ARG A 96 -17.03 -17.97 -19.67
C ARG A 96 -16.31 -17.35 -20.86
N GLU A 97 -15.83 -18.20 -21.75
CA GLU A 97 -15.31 -17.81 -23.04
C GLU A 97 -16.39 -17.02 -23.79
N TYR A 98 -16.28 -15.70 -23.79
CA TYR A 98 -16.97 -14.87 -24.77
C TYR A 98 -16.26 -15.08 -26.10
N GLY A 99 -16.75 -16.05 -26.87
CA GLY A 99 -16.32 -16.28 -28.23
C GLY A 99 -16.51 -15.01 -29.05
N TRP A 100 -15.40 -14.32 -29.34
CA TRP A 100 -15.36 -13.36 -30.42
C TRP A 100 -15.50 -14.17 -31.70
N GLU A 101 -16.69 -14.10 -32.31
CA GLU A 101 -17.03 -14.85 -33.51
C GLU A 101 -16.21 -14.34 -34.70
N PHE A 102 -15.00 -14.85 -34.85
CA PHE A 102 -14.24 -14.75 -36.08
C PHE A 102 -15.01 -15.49 -37.16
N LYS A 103 -15.65 -14.73 -38.04
CA LYS A 103 -16.36 -15.30 -39.18
C LYS A 103 -15.33 -15.78 -40.20
N GLU A 104 -14.94 -17.04 -40.08
CA GLU A 104 -14.01 -17.69 -41.00
C GLU A 104 -14.53 -17.60 -42.45
N PRO A 105 -13.66 -17.35 -43.43
CA PRO A 105 -14.04 -17.44 -44.84
C PRO A 105 -14.32 -18.90 -45.22
N VAL A 106 -15.39 -19.10 -45.99
CA VAL A 106 -15.89 -20.43 -46.41
C VAL A 106 -14.80 -21.20 -47.19
N PRO A 107 -14.57 -22.50 -46.89
CA PRO A 107 -13.57 -23.32 -47.57
C PRO A 107 -14.06 -23.89 -48.91
N ALA A 108 -13.11 -24.30 -49.74
CA ALA A 108 -13.31 -25.20 -50.88
C ALA A 108 -12.19 -26.26 -50.89
N PRO A 109 -12.44 -27.51 -51.33
CA PRO A 109 -12.18 -28.61 -50.40
C PRO A 109 -11.25 -29.73 -50.93
N GLU A 110 -11.18 -30.80 -50.12
CA GLU A 110 -10.81 -32.19 -50.44
C GLU A 110 -9.32 -32.57 -50.47
N GLY A 111 -9.03 -33.73 -49.87
CA GLY A 111 -7.70 -34.25 -49.59
C GLY A 111 -7.71 -35.23 -48.42
N GLU A 112 -8.37 -36.38 -48.59
CA GLU A 112 -8.56 -37.40 -47.55
C GLU A 112 -7.24 -37.97 -47.00
N THR A 113 -7.21 -38.32 -45.71
CA THR A 113 -7.33 -39.74 -45.28
C THR A 113 -7.31 -39.88 -43.76
N VAL A 114 -8.15 -40.78 -43.24
CA VAL A 114 -8.19 -41.17 -41.82
C VAL A 114 -7.47 -42.50 -41.66
N VAL A 115 -6.53 -42.59 -40.73
CA VAL A 115 -6.16 -43.87 -40.10
C VAL A 115 -6.03 -43.68 -38.60
N THR A 116 -6.87 -44.39 -37.86
CA THR A 116 -6.87 -44.50 -36.40
C THR A 116 -6.15 -45.78 -36.00
N THR A 117 -5.19 -45.73 -35.08
CA THR A 117 -5.15 -46.61 -33.87
C THR A 117 -4.04 -46.27 -32.87
N GLU A 118 -4.48 -46.10 -31.62
CA GLU A 118 -3.87 -46.47 -30.33
C GLU A 118 -2.35 -46.71 -30.21
N GLY A 119 -1.71 -45.89 -29.37
CA GLY A 119 -0.42 -46.18 -28.74
C GLY A 119 -0.19 -45.26 -27.54
N GLN A 120 -0.19 -45.82 -26.33
CA GLN A 120 -0.06 -45.03 -25.09
C GLN A 120 1.34 -44.41 -24.95
N ALA A 121 1.41 -43.08 -24.89
CA ALA A 121 2.47 -42.33 -24.24
C ALA A 121 1.88 -41.06 -23.62
N ALA A 122 2.29 -40.73 -22.40
CA ALA A 122 1.69 -39.61 -21.67
C ALA A 122 1.97 -38.26 -22.34
N PRO A 123 0.96 -37.40 -22.59
CA PRO A 123 1.19 -35.98 -22.73
C PRO A 123 1.57 -35.46 -21.33
N ALA A 124 2.86 -35.24 -21.08
CA ALA A 124 3.52 -33.97 -21.38
C ALA A 124 2.90 -32.84 -20.55
N MET A 125 3.72 -32.28 -19.66
CA MET A 125 3.42 -31.10 -18.86
C MET A 125 2.59 -30.09 -19.65
N ALA A 126 1.53 -29.57 -19.03
CA ALA A 126 0.88 -28.35 -19.51
C ALA A 126 1.98 -27.32 -19.85
N PRO A 127 1.90 -26.63 -20.99
CA PRO A 127 2.93 -25.68 -21.39
C PRO A 127 3.13 -24.73 -20.21
N ALA A 128 4.38 -24.65 -19.73
CA ALA A 128 4.71 -23.82 -18.58
C ALA A 128 4.21 -22.42 -18.89
N MET A 129 3.16 -22.01 -18.18
CA MET A 129 2.55 -20.69 -18.27
C MET A 129 3.69 -19.69 -18.26
N GLU A 130 3.95 -19.06 -19.41
CA GLU A 130 5.21 -18.38 -19.66
C GLU A 130 5.48 -17.43 -18.51
N ALA A 131 6.51 -17.75 -17.73
CA ALA A 131 6.82 -16.98 -16.54
C ALA A 131 7.09 -15.56 -17.02
N SER A 132 6.15 -14.65 -16.74
CA SER A 132 6.40 -13.21 -16.86
C SER A 132 7.74 -12.99 -16.19
N PRO A 133 8.75 -12.47 -16.92
CA PRO A 133 10.14 -12.59 -16.52
C PRO A 133 10.25 -12.10 -15.09
N GLU A 134 10.89 -12.89 -14.24
CA GLU A 134 10.95 -12.73 -12.78
C GLU A 134 11.76 -11.46 -12.45
N ARG A 135 11.14 -10.30 -12.70
CA ARG A 135 11.75 -8.98 -12.58
C ARG A 135 11.97 -8.74 -11.11
N ALA A 136 13.23 -8.85 -10.69
CA ALA A 136 13.64 -8.60 -9.33
C ALA A 136 12.99 -7.32 -8.79
N THR A 137 12.30 -7.44 -7.66
CA THR A 137 11.68 -6.32 -6.96
C THR A 137 12.57 -5.85 -5.82
N LEU A 138 12.47 -4.56 -5.51
CA LEU A 138 13.06 -4.00 -4.30
C LEU A 138 12.45 -4.67 -3.06
N GLN A 139 13.31 -5.26 -2.24
CA GLN A 139 12.90 -5.82 -0.95
C GLN A 139 12.77 -4.69 0.07
N ILE A 140 11.55 -4.18 0.23
CA ILE A 140 11.20 -3.13 1.20
C ILE A 140 9.79 -3.40 1.74
N SER A 141 9.56 -3.19 3.04
CA SER A 141 8.23 -3.37 3.61
C SER A 141 7.27 -2.26 3.13
N PRO A 142 5.96 -2.54 3.01
CA PRO A 142 4.96 -1.52 2.70
C PRO A 142 5.00 -0.34 3.69
N GLU A 143 5.19 -0.62 4.99
CA GLU A 143 5.30 0.42 6.02
C GLU A 143 6.52 1.32 5.82
N GLU A 144 7.66 0.79 5.40
CA GLU A 144 8.85 1.61 5.21
C GLU A 144 8.79 2.41 3.89
N PHE A 145 8.23 1.81 2.83
CA PHE A 145 8.00 2.48 1.55
C PHE A 145 7.12 3.74 1.64
N VAL A 146 6.05 3.70 2.46
CA VAL A 146 5.18 4.86 2.65
C VAL A 146 5.86 5.98 3.46
N ARG A 147 6.89 5.63 4.25
CA ARG A 147 7.71 6.57 5.03
C ARG A 147 8.91 7.14 4.27
N ALA A 148 9.08 6.83 2.98
CA ALA A 148 10.20 7.32 2.16
C ALA A 148 10.32 8.85 2.17
N GLY A 149 9.17 9.52 2.10
CA GLY A 149 9.10 10.97 1.96
C GLY A 149 9.70 11.48 0.65
N GLU A 150 9.89 12.79 0.60
CA GLU A 150 10.32 13.52 -0.59
C GLU A 150 10.99 14.84 -0.22
N PHE A 151 11.87 15.30 -1.11
CA PHE A 151 12.47 16.64 -1.06
C PHE A 151 11.70 17.58 -1.98
N THR A 152 11.42 18.78 -1.51
CA THR A 152 10.61 19.80 -2.20
C THR A 152 11.31 21.16 -2.10
N PRO A 153 11.38 21.98 -3.16
CA PRO A 153 12.06 23.29 -3.10
C PRO A 153 11.31 24.27 -2.18
N ASP A 154 9.98 24.30 -2.27
CA ASP A 154 9.11 25.13 -1.46
C ASP A 154 8.65 24.41 -0.20
N ARG A 155 8.25 25.16 0.84
CA ARG A 155 7.69 24.56 2.07
C ARG A 155 6.33 23.93 1.74
N PRO A 156 6.13 22.61 1.93
CA PRO A 156 4.84 21.99 1.71
C PRO A 156 3.76 22.64 2.59
N LYS A 157 2.58 22.85 2.01
CA LYS A 157 1.38 23.26 2.74
C LYS A 157 0.58 22.03 3.18
N GLY A 158 -0.06 22.11 4.34
CA GLY A 158 -1.09 21.17 4.75
C GLY A 158 -2.49 21.72 4.44
N ILE A 159 -3.50 20.98 4.86
CA ILE A 159 -4.89 21.46 5.03
C ILE A 159 -5.21 21.76 6.51
N GLY A 160 -4.19 21.77 7.39
CA GLY A 160 -4.38 21.89 8.83
C GLY A 160 -3.27 21.24 9.66
N ARG A 161 -3.51 21.15 10.98
CA ARG A 161 -2.60 20.61 12.01
C ARG A 161 -3.35 20.07 13.23
N ILE A 162 -2.68 19.25 14.03
CA ILE A 162 -3.16 18.86 15.36
C ILE A 162 -3.03 20.07 16.30
N VAL A 163 -4.10 20.45 16.98
CA VAL A 163 -4.07 21.57 17.96
C VAL A 163 -4.05 21.12 19.41
N GLY A 164 -4.42 19.88 19.70
CA GLY A 164 -4.35 19.28 21.04
C GLY A 164 -4.88 17.84 21.06
N GLY A 165 -4.85 17.22 22.24
CA GLY A 165 -5.44 15.92 22.50
C GLY A 165 -6.62 16.01 23.47
N TRP A 166 -7.39 14.93 23.56
CA TRP A 166 -8.37 14.74 24.64
C TRP A 166 -7.69 14.73 26.02
N GLU A 167 -6.51 14.09 26.09
CA GLU A 167 -5.62 14.12 27.24
C GLU A 167 -4.56 15.21 27.03
N ASP A 168 -4.10 15.84 28.12
CA ASP A 168 -3.07 16.87 28.06
C ASP A 168 -1.69 16.25 27.81
N LYS A 169 -1.37 16.09 26.52
CA LYS A 169 -0.11 15.52 26.03
C LYS A 169 0.59 16.49 25.07
N ASN A 170 1.92 16.37 25.06
CA ASN A 170 2.81 17.08 24.13
C ASN A 170 3.03 16.32 22.82
N ALA A 171 2.81 15.01 22.82
CA ALA A 171 2.94 14.10 21.69
C ALA A 171 1.78 13.09 21.70
N PHE A 172 1.37 12.64 20.52
CA PHE A 172 0.28 11.68 20.34
C PHE A 172 0.76 10.43 19.61
N SER A 173 0.23 9.27 19.99
CA SER A 173 0.52 7.97 19.39
C SER A 173 -0.77 7.22 19.07
N GLU A 174 -0.69 5.93 18.70
CA GLU A 174 -1.86 5.15 18.29
C GLU A 174 -2.95 5.11 19.37
N THR A 175 -4.21 5.12 18.94
CA THR A 175 -5.43 5.23 19.77
C THR A 175 -5.72 6.58 20.43
N ASP A 176 -4.78 7.53 20.46
CA ASP A 176 -5.04 8.87 20.99
C ASP A 176 -6.15 9.59 20.21
N LYS A 177 -7.01 10.32 20.94
CA LYS A 177 -8.00 11.24 20.39
C LYS A 177 -7.41 12.64 20.30
N VAL A 178 -7.43 13.23 19.11
CA VAL A 178 -6.83 14.53 18.80
C VAL A 178 -7.86 15.52 18.23
N TYR A 179 -7.64 16.79 18.53
CA TYR A 179 -8.37 17.92 17.98
C TYR A 179 -7.59 18.49 16.78
N LEU A 180 -8.27 18.68 15.65
CA LEU A 180 -7.67 19.12 14.39
C LEU A 180 -8.18 20.50 14.01
N SER A 181 -7.27 21.45 13.75
CA SER A 181 -7.61 22.69 13.06
C SER A 181 -7.35 22.48 11.57
N LEU A 182 -8.42 22.60 10.76
CA LEU A 182 -8.41 22.31 9.33
C LEU A 182 -8.90 23.54 8.55
N ASP A 183 -8.27 23.83 7.43
CA ASP A 183 -8.57 24.96 6.54
C ASP A 183 -9.85 24.73 5.72
N LYS A 184 -10.37 23.50 5.72
CA LYS A 184 -11.62 23.10 5.08
C LYS A 184 -12.34 22.02 5.89
N GLU A 185 -13.62 21.82 5.58
CA GLU A 185 -14.41 20.73 6.11
C GLU A 185 -13.97 19.38 5.53
N ILE A 186 -13.81 18.38 6.41
CA ILE A 186 -13.50 17.00 6.07
C ILE A 186 -14.63 16.11 6.61
N PRO A 187 -15.22 15.23 5.78
CA PRO A 187 -16.18 14.22 6.21
C PRO A 187 -15.71 13.33 7.37
N GLU A 188 -16.65 12.95 8.23
CA GLU A 188 -16.42 11.90 9.23
C GLU A 188 -16.04 10.57 8.55
N GLY A 189 -15.15 9.81 9.19
CA GLY A 189 -14.61 8.55 8.69
C GLY A 189 -13.45 8.71 7.71
N GLN A 190 -13.22 9.91 7.14
CA GLN A 190 -12.12 10.13 6.19
C GLN A 190 -10.75 9.95 6.86
N ILE A 191 -9.85 9.28 6.15
CA ILE A 191 -8.46 9.06 6.57
C ILE A 191 -7.59 10.22 6.10
N LEU A 192 -6.71 10.71 6.97
CA LEU A 192 -5.77 11.81 6.70
C LEU A 192 -4.34 11.40 7.10
N GLY A 193 -3.35 11.80 6.30
CA GLY A 193 -1.93 11.61 6.58
C GLY A 193 -1.35 12.77 7.38
N VAL A 194 -0.51 12.46 8.37
CA VAL A 194 0.26 13.43 9.16
C VAL A 194 1.70 13.43 8.70
N TYR A 195 2.22 14.60 8.34
CA TYR A 195 3.51 14.80 7.69
C TYR A 195 4.42 15.71 8.49
N ARG A 196 5.60 15.20 8.82
CA ARG A 196 6.67 16.03 9.39
C ARG A 196 7.43 16.73 8.29
N VAL A 197 7.65 18.04 8.46
CA VAL A 197 8.43 18.87 7.51
C VAL A 197 9.74 19.32 8.16
N ARG A 198 10.86 19.00 7.51
CA ARG A 198 12.23 19.34 7.95
C ARG A 198 12.89 20.28 6.93
N GLY A 199 13.41 21.42 7.39
CA GLY A 199 14.13 22.36 6.52
C GLY A 199 14.39 23.72 7.18
N ARG A 200 15.03 24.69 6.53
CA ARG A 200 15.55 24.66 5.14
C ARG A 200 16.83 23.85 5.04
N VAL A 201 16.75 22.70 4.39
CA VAL A 201 17.94 21.95 3.95
C VAL A 201 18.65 22.79 2.89
N LYS A 202 19.99 22.78 2.90
CA LYS A 202 20.86 23.45 1.94
C LYS A 202 21.98 22.49 1.56
N SER A 203 22.00 22.05 0.31
CA SER A 203 23.10 21.25 -0.21
C SER A 203 24.30 22.14 -0.54
N ARG A 204 25.51 21.66 -0.25
CA ARG A 204 26.79 22.29 -0.62
C ARG A 204 27.50 21.47 -1.71
N THR A 205 26.71 21.01 -2.67
CA THR A 205 27.13 20.22 -3.85
C THR A 205 27.52 21.12 -5.02
N ALA A 206 28.13 20.56 -6.07
CA ALA A 206 28.42 21.31 -7.30
C ALA A 206 27.16 21.85 -8.00
N ARG A 207 25.99 21.27 -7.69
CA ARG A 207 24.67 21.81 -7.99
C ARG A 207 23.95 22.15 -6.67
N PRO A 208 24.08 23.37 -6.13
CA PRO A 208 23.48 23.73 -4.84
C PRO A 208 21.96 23.81 -4.94
N VAL A 209 21.27 23.17 -4.00
CA VAL A 209 19.80 23.22 -3.85
C VAL A 209 19.41 23.58 -2.42
N SER A 210 18.24 24.21 -2.26
CA SER A 210 17.64 24.43 -0.94
C SER A 210 16.17 24.10 -0.96
N GLY A 211 15.67 23.55 0.15
CA GLY A 211 14.28 23.12 0.23
C GLY A 211 13.94 22.44 1.55
N TYR A 212 12.89 21.64 1.51
CA TYR A 212 12.26 20.99 2.64
C TYR A 212 12.05 19.51 2.34
N VAL A 213 12.31 18.67 3.33
CA VAL A 213 11.96 17.25 3.31
C VAL A 213 10.59 17.09 3.98
N ARG A 214 9.64 16.39 3.37
CA ARG A 214 8.42 15.91 4.04
C ARG A 214 8.36 14.39 4.05
N PHE A 215 7.90 13.80 5.14
CA PHE A 215 7.64 12.35 5.25
C PHE A 215 6.43 12.08 6.16
N LEU A 216 5.74 10.96 5.89
CA LEU A 216 4.61 10.50 6.67
C LEU A 216 5.09 10.05 8.07
N VAL A 217 4.46 10.57 9.11
CA VAL A 217 4.70 10.20 10.52
C VAL A 217 3.51 9.53 11.18
N GLY A 218 2.31 9.64 10.63
CA GLY A 218 1.15 8.88 11.10
C GLY A 218 -0.09 9.05 10.24
N ILE A 219 -1.15 8.35 10.65
CA ILE A 219 -2.44 8.30 9.98
C ILE A 219 -3.54 8.59 11.00
N LEU A 220 -4.43 9.52 10.66
CA LEU A 220 -5.61 9.91 11.43
C LEU A 220 -6.87 9.40 10.73
N GLN A 221 -7.89 9.03 11.50
CA GLN A 221 -9.26 8.92 10.98
C GLN A 221 -10.11 10.00 11.63
N VAL A 222 -10.72 10.87 10.81
CA VAL A 222 -11.63 11.91 11.26
C VAL A 222 -12.87 11.27 11.89
N THR A 223 -13.27 11.80 13.04
CA THR A 223 -14.47 11.44 13.79
C THR A 223 -15.40 12.65 13.88
N GLU A 224 -16.50 12.51 14.62
CA GLU A 224 -17.48 13.58 14.89
C GLU A 224 -16.85 14.97 15.15
N LYS A 225 -17.51 16.02 14.65
CA LYS A 225 -17.18 17.40 15.03
C LYS A 225 -17.75 17.71 16.41
N LYS A 226 -16.88 18.01 17.37
CA LYS A 226 -17.29 18.47 18.71
C LYS A 226 -17.08 19.96 18.84
N ASP A 227 -18.14 20.70 19.22
CA ASP A 227 -18.10 22.16 19.45
C ASP A 227 -17.55 22.96 18.25
N GLY A 228 -17.80 22.46 17.03
CA GLY A 228 -17.29 23.04 15.76
C GLY A 228 -15.84 22.65 15.41
N GLN A 229 -15.09 22.05 16.33
CA GLN A 229 -13.75 21.53 16.11
C GLN A 229 -13.81 20.12 15.49
N ALA A 230 -13.03 19.87 14.43
CA ALA A 230 -12.85 18.52 13.91
C ALA A 230 -12.06 17.66 14.93
N THR A 231 -12.51 16.44 15.17
CA THR A 231 -11.77 15.46 15.98
C THR A 231 -11.27 14.31 15.11
N ALA A 232 -10.26 13.59 15.57
CA ALA A 232 -9.79 12.37 14.94
C ALA A 232 -9.19 11.40 15.95
N VAL A 233 -9.12 10.12 15.57
CA VAL A 233 -8.35 9.08 16.28
C VAL A 233 -7.08 8.79 15.49
N VAL A 234 -5.94 8.67 16.18
CA VAL A 234 -4.70 8.18 15.58
C VAL A 234 -4.83 6.69 15.29
N ARG A 235 -4.78 6.32 14.01
CA ARG A 235 -4.87 4.93 13.53
C ARG A 235 -3.52 4.26 13.34
N LYS A 236 -2.48 5.03 13.02
CA LYS A 236 -1.11 4.54 12.88
C LYS A 236 -0.13 5.62 13.31
N SER A 237 0.91 5.27 14.06
CA SER A 237 2.01 6.17 14.40
C SER A 237 3.35 5.55 13.99
N PHE A 238 4.07 6.24 13.13
CA PHE A 238 5.43 5.89 12.70
C PHE A 238 6.51 6.70 13.43
N ALA A 239 6.09 7.73 14.17
CA ALA A 239 6.85 8.56 15.10
C ALA A 239 5.85 9.43 15.88
N ASP A 240 6.19 9.80 17.11
CA ASP A 240 5.42 10.73 17.96
C ASP A 240 4.84 11.92 17.18
N LEU A 241 3.53 12.08 17.18
CA LEU A 241 2.81 13.12 16.43
C LEU A 241 2.76 14.42 17.23
N GLY A 242 3.14 15.54 16.62
CA GLY A 242 3.20 16.85 17.24
C GLY A 242 2.26 17.88 16.61
N ARG A 243 2.08 19.01 17.31
CA ARG A 243 1.22 20.13 16.87
C ARG A 243 1.79 20.92 15.67
N GLU A 244 3.06 20.69 15.35
CA GLU A 244 3.79 21.27 14.21
C GLU A 244 3.75 20.39 12.94
N ASP A 245 3.24 19.16 13.03
CA ASP A 245 3.11 18.29 11.85
C ASP A 245 1.89 18.67 11.01
N LEU A 246 2.05 18.60 9.68
CA LEU A 246 1.04 19.01 8.71
C LEU A 246 0.05 17.88 8.41
N ILE A 247 -1.23 18.20 8.30
CA ILE A 247 -2.26 17.25 7.88
C ILE A 247 -2.50 17.40 6.37
N ARG A 248 -2.62 16.28 5.65
CA ARG A 248 -3.01 16.22 4.22
C ARG A 248 -3.92 15.01 3.96
N GLU A 249 -4.74 15.10 2.92
CA GLU A 249 -5.60 13.99 2.47
C GLU A 249 -4.84 12.97 1.62
N GLU A 250 -3.78 13.41 0.94
CA GLU A 250 -2.87 12.53 0.23
C GLU A 250 -2.16 11.60 1.21
N ILE A 251 -2.28 10.29 0.99
CA ILE A 251 -1.51 9.28 1.71
C ILE A 251 -0.78 8.43 0.67
N PRO A 252 0.55 8.23 0.79
CA PRO A 252 1.27 7.32 -0.09
C PRO A 252 0.72 5.89 0.05
N SER A 253 0.34 5.29 -1.08
CA SER A 253 0.16 3.84 -1.19
C SER A 253 1.50 3.14 -1.41
N TYR A 254 1.56 1.85 -1.08
CA TYR A 254 2.64 0.97 -1.51
C TYR A 254 2.45 0.54 -2.97
N SER A 255 3.56 0.36 -3.69
CA SER A 255 3.61 -0.28 -5.00
C SER A 255 4.92 -1.06 -5.12
N PRO A 256 4.92 -2.31 -5.62
CA PRO A 256 6.16 -3.03 -5.90
C PRO A 256 7.08 -2.24 -6.84
N VAL A 257 8.33 -2.06 -6.44
CA VAL A 257 9.34 -1.36 -7.25
C VAL A 257 10.17 -2.41 -8.00
N TYR A 258 9.90 -2.56 -9.30
CA TYR A 258 10.71 -3.40 -10.19
C TYR A 258 12.07 -2.75 -10.46
N LEU A 259 13.15 -3.50 -10.26
CA LEU A 259 14.51 -3.03 -10.44
C LEU A 259 14.86 -2.91 -11.93
N LYS A 260 15.52 -1.81 -12.30
CA LYS A 260 16.01 -1.57 -13.67
C LYS A 260 17.23 -0.64 -13.67
N GLU A 261 17.94 -0.64 -14.78
CA GLU A 261 19.03 0.31 -15.03
C GLU A 261 18.47 1.72 -15.25
N GLY A 262 19.10 2.70 -14.61
CA GLY A 262 18.78 4.11 -14.82
C GLY A 262 19.43 4.66 -16.10
N LYS A 263 18.86 5.73 -16.64
CA LYS A 263 19.36 6.40 -17.85
C LYS A 263 20.83 6.85 -17.68
N SER A 264 21.73 6.31 -18.49
CA SER A 264 23.17 6.63 -18.44
C SER A 264 23.45 8.15 -18.54
N GLY A 265 24.48 8.61 -17.82
CA GLY A 265 24.88 10.02 -17.79
C GLY A 265 24.06 10.93 -16.86
N VAL A 266 23.01 10.42 -16.20
CA VAL A 266 22.22 11.19 -15.23
C VAL A 266 22.89 11.18 -13.85
N GLU A 267 23.99 11.90 -13.72
CA GLU A 267 24.64 12.11 -12.42
C GLU A 267 23.76 12.96 -11.49
N ALA A 268 23.62 12.50 -10.24
CA ALA A 268 22.97 13.17 -9.14
C ALA A 268 23.91 13.33 -7.92
N PHE A 269 23.54 14.20 -6.97
CA PHE A 269 24.15 14.32 -5.65
C PHE A 269 23.16 14.00 -4.54
N VAL A 270 23.64 13.42 -3.45
CA VAL A 270 22.88 13.22 -2.21
C VAL A 270 22.68 14.57 -1.50
N ILE A 271 21.45 15.10 -1.52
CA ILE A 271 21.05 16.36 -0.88
C ILE A 271 20.97 16.21 0.64
N ALA A 272 20.34 15.13 1.09
CA ALA A 272 20.01 14.84 2.48
C ALA A 272 19.47 13.41 2.62
N GLY A 273 19.51 12.85 3.83
CA GLY A 273 18.64 11.72 4.20
C GLY A 273 17.26 12.18 4.69
N ARG A 274 16.33 11.23 4.92
CA ARG A 274 15.06 11.48 5.63
C ARG A 274 15.29 12.20 6.96
N TYR A 275 16.12 11.59 7.79
CA TYR A 275 16.55 12.12 9.08
C TYR A 275 17.83 12.96 8.96
N PRO A 276 18.10 13.89 9.90
CA PRO A 276 19.32 14.69 9.94
C PRO A 276 20.52 13.89 10.48
N LYS A 277 20.77 12.69 9.96
CA LYS A 277 21.95 11.88 10.29
C LYS A 277 23.20 12.50 9.65
N VAL A 278 24.34 12.36 10.33
CA VAL A 278 25.67 12.75 9.80
C VAL A 278 26.19 11.72 8.79
N ALA A 279 25.88 10.46 9.02
CA ALA A 279 26.17 9.31 8.17
C ALA A 279 24.87 8.59 7.78
N LEU A 280 24.74 8.22 6.51
CA LEU A 280 23.60 7.48 5.96
C LEU A 280 24.07 6.09 5.54
N SER A 281 23.25 5.07 5.77
CA SER A 281 23.64 3.65 5.56
C SER A 281 22.58 2.88 4.78
N THR A 282 22.77 1.56 4.62
CA THR A 282 21.70 0.60 4.33
C THR A 282 20.44 0.93 5.16
N ASP A 283 19.28 0.76 4.52
CA ASP A 283 17.93 1.03 5.03
C ASP A 283 17.57 2.51 5.30
N ASP A 284 18.47 3.46 5.04
CA ASP A 284 18.11 4.89 4.96
C ASP A 284 17.50 5.27 3.61
N PHE A 285 16.61 6.27 3.66
CA PHE A 285 16.20 7.01 2.47
C PHE A 285 17.08 8.24 2.26
N VAL A 286 17.53 8.42 1.02
CA VAL A 286 18.31 9.57 0.56
C VAL A 286 17.58 10.32 -0.55
N TYR A 287 17.75 11.64 -0.60
CA TYR A 287 17.16 12.50 -1.62
C TYR A 287 18.23 12.98 -2.60
N LEU A 288 17.92 12.90 -3.89
CA LEU A 288 18.81 13.23 -5.00
C LEU A 288 18.37 14.52 -5.72
N ASP A 289 19.32 15.26 -6.27
CA ASP A 289 19.12 16.54 -7.00
C ASP A 289 18.69 16.39 -8.46
N ARG A 290 18.23 15.20 -8.87
CA ARG A 290 17.74 14.89 -10.21
C ARG A 290 16.36 14.27 -10.11
N GLY A 291 15.45 14.67 -11.00
CA GLY A 291 14.08 14.19 -11.05
C GLY A 291 13.68 13.65 -12.41
N THR A 292 12.38 13.72 -12.70
CA THR A 292 11.86 13.35 -14.02
C THR A 292 12.38 14.29 -15.13
N ASP A 293 12.79 15.51 -14.78
CA ASP A 293 13.45 16.48 -15.69
C ASP A 293 14.72 15.94 -16.35
N ALA A 294 15.55 15.21 -15.60
CA ALA A 294 16.76 14.58 -16.09
C ALA A 294 16.50 13.20 -16.73
N GLY A 295 15.31 12.63 -16.50
CA GLY A 295 14.92 11.28 -16.91
C GLY A 295 15.15 10.21 -15.85
N VAL A 296 15.18 10.58 -14.57
CA VAL A 296 15.14 9.61 -13.45
C VAL A 296 13.75 8.99 -13.34
N ALA A 297 13.67 7.70 -13.06
CA ALA A 297 12.42 6.98 -12.90
C ALA A 297 12.43 6.01 -11.70
N VAL A 298 11.24 5.66 -11.20
CA VAL A 298 11.08 4.64 -10.15
C VAL A 298 11.62 3.29 -10.65
N GLY A 299 12.37 2.60 -9.79
CA GLY A 299 13.07 1.35 -10.10
C GLY A 299 14.51 1.52 -10.58
N ASP A 300 14.93 2.73 -10.97
CA ASP A 300 16.30 2.98 -11.39
C ASP A 300 17.30 2.66 -10.26
N ILE A 301 18.32 1.87 -10.57
CA ILE A 301 19.42 1.57 -9.65
C ILE A 301 20.51 2.64 -9.78
N TYR A 302 21.00 3.15 -8.64
CA TYR A 302 22.14 4.06 -8.53
C TYR A 302 23.26 3.44 -7.69
N ARG A 303 24.51 3.60 -8.13
CA ARG A 303 25.71 3.43 -7.30
C ARG A 303 26.05 4.78 -6.66
N ILE A 304 26.39 4.77 -5.37
CA ILE A 304 26.75 5.96 -4.60
C ILE A 304 28.26 5.92 -4.30
N TYR A 305 28.92 7.06 -4.48
CA TYR A 305 30.36 7.24 -4.39
C TYR A 305 30.71 8.35 -3.42
N ASP A 306 31.74 8.14 -2.60
CA ASP A 306 32.25 9.17 -1.70
C ASP A 306 33.11 10.20 -2.45
N THR A 307 32.99 11.45 -2.05
CA THR A 307 33.78 12.59 -2.54
C THR A 307 34.93 12.95 -1.58
N ARG A 308 34.99 12.36 -0.37
CA ARG A 308 36.02 12.63 0.65
C ARG A 308 37.41 12.03 0.33
N GLY A 309 37.53 11.20 -0.70
CA GLY A 309 38.81 10.55 -1.10
C GLY A 309 39.89 11.49 -1.64
N GLY A 310 39.63 12.79 -1.72
CA GLY A 310 40.49 13.79 -2.38
C GLY A 310 41.15 14.80 -1.45
N SER A 311 41.84 14.34 -0.40
CA SER A 311 42.76 15.21 0.34
C SER A 311 43.99 15.51 -0.51
N THR A 312 44.00 16.65 -1.20
CA THR A 312 45.17 17.16 -1.92
C THR A 312 46.29 17.49 -0.93
N TRP A 313 47.25 16.58 -0.79
CA TRP A 313 48.52 16.91 -0.15
C TRP A 313 49.27 17.94 -1.01
N TYR A 314 50.01 18.86 -0.39
CA TYR A 314 50.72 19.93 -1.09
C TYR A 314 51.69 19.36 -2.15
N GLY A 315 51.30 19.49 -3.41
CA GLY A 315 52.01 19.03 -4.59
C GLY A 315 51.44 19.72 -5.82
N LYS A 316 52.26 19.92 -6.86
CA LYS A 316 51.90 20.72 -8.04
C LYS A 316 51.10 19.95 -9.09
N ASP A 317 50.76 18.71 -8.78
CA ASP A 317 50.14 17.74 -9.68
C ASP A 317 48.70 17.48 -9.25
N GLU A 318 47.77 17.62 -10.21
CA GLU A 318 46.34 17.45 -9.99
C GLU A 318 45.99 15.95 -9.93
N ILE A 319 46.13 15.36 -8.74
CA ILE A 319 45.79 13.94 -8.52
C ILE A 319 44.30 13.74 -8.81
N LYS A 320 44.00 12.98 -9.86
CA LYS A 320 42.63 12.58 -10.20
C LYS A 320 42.05 11.75 -9.06
N VAL A 321 41.15 12.35 -8.29
CA VAL A 321 40.46 11.70 -7.18
C VAL A 321 39.59 10.57 -7.72
N GLU A 322 39.94 9.33 -7.38
CA GLU A 322 39.13 8.17 -7.75
C GLU A 322 37.91 8.07 -6.83
N HIS A 323 36.73 7.95 -7.43
CA HIS A 323 35.47 7.87 -6.71
C HIS A 323 35.27 6.47 -6.14
N ILE A 324 35.38 6.34 -4.82
CA ILE A 324 35.21 5.06 -4.12
C ILE A 324 33.72 4.72 -4.04
N PRO A 325 33.25 3.56 -4.56
CA PRO A 325 31.87 3.14 -4.42
C PRO A 325 31.58 2.75 -2.96
N VAL A 326 30.64 3.45 -2.33
CA VAL A 326 30.27 3.27 -0.91
C VAL A 326 28.86 2.70 -0.70
N GLY A 327 28.03 2.65 -1.75
CA GLY A 327 26.70 2.03 -1.63
C GLY A 327 25.92 1.89 -2.94
N LYS A 328 24.74 1.28 -2.81
CA LYS A 328 23.76 1.05 -3.88
C LYS A 328 22.39 1.46 -3.38
N ALA A 329 21.69 2.29 -4.16
CA ALA A 329 20.33 2.74 -3.86
C ALA A 329 19.39 2.51 -5.04
N VAL A 330 18.09 2.44 -4.75
CA VAL A 330 17.03 2.23 -5.75
C VAL A 330 16.01 3.36 -5.63
N ILE A 331 15.65 3.98 -6.74
CA ILE A 331 14.67 5.07 -6.78
C ILE A 331 13.27 4.53 -6.45
N VAL A 332 12.64 5.07 -5.40
CA VAL A 332 11.29 4.71 -4.95
C VAL A 332 10.23 5.78 -5.26
N ARG A 333 10.65 7.04 -5.41
CA ARG A 333 9.77 8.18 -5.74
C ARG A 333 10.54 9.19 -6.61
N VAL A 334 9.85 9.87 -7.51
CA VAL A 334 10.43 10.91 -8.37
C VAL A 334 9.48 12.11 -8.44
N LEU A 335 10.04 13.30 -8.35
CA LEU A 335 9.40 14.60 -8.58
C LEU A 335 10.12 15.30 -9.75
N SER A 336 9.66 16.47 -10.17
CA SER A 336 10.22 17.16 -11.35
C SER A 336 11.73 17.37 -11.27
N GLY A 337 12.28 17.84 -10.13
CA GLY A 337 13.71 18.14 -9.94
C GLY A 337 14.37 17.44 -8.76
N SER A 338 13.81 16.31 -8.29
CA SER A 338 14.40 15.51 -7.21
C SER A 338 13.85 14.09 -7.19
N ALA A 339 14.59 13.15 -6.62
CA ALA A 339 14.15 11.77 -6.42
C ALA A 339 14.44 11.29 -4.99
N THR A 340 13.63 10.35 -4.50
CA THR A 340 13.88 9.63 -3.25
C THR A 340 14.39 8.23 -3.59
N ALA A 341 15.55 7.87 -3.04
CA ALA A 341 16.16 6.56 -3.19
C ALA A 341 16.24 5.83 -1.85
N TYR A 342 15.99 4.52 -1.85
CA TYR A 342 16.23 3.64 -0.70
C TYR A 342 17.62 3.01 -0.82
N VAL A 343 18.45 3.11 0.21
CA VAL A 343 19.80 2.53 0.21
C VAL A 343 19.70 1.03 0.50
N THR A 344 19.81 0.23 -0.55
CA THR A 344 19.79 -1.25 -0.48
C THR A 344 21.06 -1.86 0.11
N HIS A 345 22.19 -1.14 0.04
CA HIS A 345 23.48 -1.62 0.54
C HIS A 345 24.44 -0.44 0.72
N SER A 346 25.23 -0.44 1.79
CA SER A 346 26.37 0.46 2.00
C SER A 346 27.58 -0.30 2.54
N THR A 347 28.75 -0.10 1.94
CA THR A 347 30.05 -0.60 2.46
C THR A 347 30.71 0.41 3.40
N GLN A 348 30.34 1.69 3.31
CA GLN A 348 30.79 2.79 4.16
C GLN A 348 29.66 3.81 4.35
N ASP A 349 29.83 4.70 5.33
CA ASP A 349 28.91 5.81 5.60
C ASP A 349 28.76 6.76 4.39
N ILE A 350 27.55 6.84 3.84
CA ILE A 350 27.19 7.78 2.77
C ILE A 350 27.05 9.18 3.36
N SER A 351 27.85 10.11 2.86
CA SER A 351 27.79 11.52 3.25
C SER A 351 26.78 12.31 2.41
N VAL A 352 26.21 13.36 3.01
CA VAL A 352 25.56 14.42 2.22
C VAL A 352 26.61 15.07 1.32
N GLY A 353 26.29 15.20 0.03
CA GLY A 353 27.24 15.61 -1.00
C GLY A 353 27.91 14.48 -1.78
N ALA A 354 27.70 13.21 -1.39
CA ALA A 354 28.12 12.06 -2.17
C ALA A 354 27.52 12.08 -3.59
N ILE A 355 28.27 11.56 -4.56
CA ILE A 355 27.84 11.45 -5.96
C ILE A 355 27.03 10.16 -6.12
N ALA A 356 25.92 10.24 -6.83
CA ALA A 356 25.13 9.08 -7.22
C ALA A 356 25.07 9.00 -8.75
N GLN A 357 25.45 7.86 -9.31
CA GLN A 357 25.41 7.61 -10.75
C GLN A 357 24.56 6.38 -11.06
N PRO A 358 23.79 6.37 -12.17
CA PRO A 358 23.02 5.22 -12.61
C PRO A 358 23.91 4.00 -12.76
N ALA A 359 23.50 2.88 -12.16
CA ALA A 359 24.18 1.63 -12.36
C ALA A 359 23.93 1.16 -13.80
N SER A 360 24.94 1.34 -14.67
CA SER A 360 25.01 0.59 -15.92
C SER A 360 25.23 -0.89 -15.60
N ALA A 361 24.72 -1.79 -16.45
CA ALA A 361 25.20 -3.15 -16.55
C ALA A 361 26.73 -3.14 -16.61
N GLU A 362 27.38 -3.81 -15.66
CA GLU A 362 28.77 -4.19 -15.86
C GLU A 362 28.79 -5.21 -17.00
N PRO A 363 29.72 -5.10 -17.98
CA PRO A 363 29.97 -6.19 -18.89
C PRO A 363 30.42 -7.40 -18.04
N ARG A 364 29.69 -8.53 -18.20
CA ARG A 364 29.98 -9.81 -17.55
C ARG A 364 31.31 -10.40 -18.01
#